data_AF-A0A4U0R6F3-F1
#
_entry.id   AF-A0A4U0R6F3-F1
#
_cell.length_a   1.000
_cell.length_b   1.000
_cell.length_c   1.000
_cell.angle_alpha   90.00
_cell.angle_beta   90.00
_cell.angle_gamma   90.00
#
_symmetry.space_group_name_H-M   'P 1'
#
loop_
_entity.id
_entity.type
_entity.pdbx_description
1 polymer ?
#
loop_
_entity_poly.entity_id
_entity_poly.type
_entity_poly.pdbx_seq_one_letter_code
_entity_poly.pdbx_strand_id
1 'polypeptide(L)'
;MKRSHWGIARRPPGQTTHPQRTKVGVSMGSEGFSAPELSSDAHSAGPPADVYSLGQLIGWAVTRRNPQQNIPLIPNSGPWRAVVREATRTDPRRRPTTVRAFLDLIAQEIDTPPVPPVVQAETLRDSLNAGAANAPEELVVLAAAHPDDAALYCDVLLNIDPEALIPALMADPPRAIEIVRAMPELLGTHRPTERGEVDAVILWLFTVARHAASTAQLHLLEESCNGAFTWDALWDQWTPQDKIRPWLRTLTGDAAGSVAGALRDHPDCARHFSSLANELRVDHRIRSAVSPPSPDSAGTAGST
;
A
#
# COMPACT_ATOMS: atom_id res chain seq x y z
N MET A 1 28.36 25.54 -14.66
CA MET A 1 28.11 25.56 -13.20
C MET A 1 29.15 26.46 -12.52
N LYS A 2 28.74 27.66 -12.10
CA LYS A 2 29.51 28.58 -11.25
C LYS A 2 28.45 29.45 -10.55
N ARG A 3 28.18 29.18 -9.27
CA ARG A 3 27.31 30.03 -8.43
C ARG A 3 28.16 31.20 -7.94
N SER A 4 27.82 32.41 -8.34
CA SER A 4 28.39 33.63 -7.76
C SER A 4 27.28 34.67 -7.74
N HIS A 5 26.80 35.05 -6.54
CA HIS A 5 26.14 36.32 -6.16
C HIS A 5 25.67 36.19 -4.70
N TRP A 6 26.61 36.24 -3.74
CA TRP A 6 26.31 36.29 -2.29
C TRP A 6 26.38 37.73 -1.72
N GLY A 7 26.02 38.74 -2.52
CA GLY A 7 26.21 40.15 -2.13
C GLY A 7 25.21 40.73 -1.12
N ILE A 8 24.19 40.01 -0.66
CA ILE A 8 23.08 40.57 0.14
C ILE A 8 22.78 39.78 1.44
N ALA A 9 23.55 38.76 1.78
CA ALA A 9 23.38 38.08 3.07
C ALA A 9 23.78 39.02 4.24
N ARG A 10 22.83 39.48 5.05
CA ARG A 10 23.10 40.19 6.31
C ARG A 10 23.44 39.19 7.41
N ARG A 11 24.43 39.55 8.24
CA ARG A 11 24.82 38.84 9.46
C ARG A 11 23.85 39.13 10.62
N PRO A 12 23.83 38.28 11.68
CA PRO A 12 22.94 38.43 12.83
C PRO A 12 23.06 39.79 13.56
N PRO A 13 22.03 40.20 14.32
CA PRO A 13 21.99 41.50 14.98
C PRO A 13 23.14 41.66 15.99
N GLY A 14 23.89 42.78 15.90
CA GLY A 14 24.90 43.16 16.90
C GLY A 14 26.34 43.33 16.41
N GLN A 15 26.65 43.09 15.12
CA GLN A 15 27.98 43.36 14.56
C GLN A 15 27.92 44.00 13.16
N THR A 16 27.66 45.31 13.10
CA THR A 16 28.08 46.14 11.96
C THR A 16 28.63 47.47 12.43
N THR A 17 29.95 47.56 12.56
CA THR A 17 30.67 48.83 12.52
C THR A 17 30.70 49.29 11.06
N HIS A 18 30.04 50.40 10.75
CA HIS A 18 30.47 51.50 9.84
C HIS A 18 29.25 52.37 9.43
N PRO A 19 29.00 53.50 10.13
CA PRO A 19 27.82 54.36 9.94
C PRO A 19 27.76 55.19 8.64
N GLN A 20 28.60 54.92 7.63
CA GLN A 20 28.76 55.79 6.46
C GLN A 20 28.39 55.15 5.11
N ARG A 21 27.72 53.99 5.09
CA ARG A 21 27.30 53.32 3.83
C ARG A 21 25.80 53.30 3.53
N THR A 22 24.95 53.85 4.40
CA THR A 22 23.53 54.03 4.11
C THR A 22 23.29 55.39 3.45
N LYS A 23 23.33 55.43 2.11
CA LYS A 23 22.60 56.46 1.36
C LYS A 23 21.12 56.14 1.50
N VAL A 24 20.38 57.03 2.13
CA VAL A 24 18.91 57.01 2.19
C VAL A 24 18.37 57.07 0.75
N GLY A 25 17.53 56.11 0.35
CA GLY A 25 16.80 56.15 -0.93
C GLY A 25 17.11 55.08 -1.99
N VAL A 26 17.84 53.99 -1.70
CA VAL A 26 18.02 52.88 -2.65
C VAL A 26 17.29 51.63 -2.16
N SER A 27 16.23 51.26 -2.88
CA SER A 27 15.49 50.00 -2.75
C SER A 27 16.45 48.80 -2.77
N MET A 28 16.55 48.07 -1.65
CA MET A 28 17.37 46.87 -1.57
C MET A 28 16.52 45.66 -2.01
N GLY A 29 16.59 45.34 -3.31
CA GLY A 29 15.96 44.17 -3.92
C GLY A 29 15.82 44.30 -5.43
N SER A 30 15.91 43.20 -6.18
CA SER A 30 15.70 43.21 -7.64
C SER A 30 14.27 43.65 -7.96
N GLU A 31 14.14 44.55 -8.93
CA GLU A 31 12.89 45.20 -9.33
C GLU A 31 11.78 44.14 -9.59
N GLY A 32 10.64 44.27 -8.92
CA GLY A 32 9.47 43.39 -9.10
C GLY A 32 9.43 42.07 -8.30
N PHE A 33 10.58 41.56 -7.84
CA PHE A 33 10.64 40.28 -7.09
C PHE A 33 10.53 40.44 -5.58
N SER A 34 10.82 41.63 -5.07
CA SER A 34 10.90 41.88 -3.63
C SER A 34 9.53 41.94 -2.98
N ALA A 35 9.43 41.41 -1.76
CA ALA A 35 8.20 41.44 -0.98
C ALA A 35 7.78 42.87 -0.61
N PRO A 36 6.47 43.19 -0.59
CA PRO A 36 5.98 44.55 -0.38
C PRO A 36 6.47 45.19 0.92
N GLU A 37 6.55 44.40 1.99
CA GLU A 37 6.98 44.85 3.31
C GLU A 37 8.43 45.36 3.34
N LEU A 38 9.31 44.88 2.45
CA LEU A 38 10.72 45.29 2.37
C LEU A 38 10.89 46.73 1.90
N SER A 39 9.88 47.30 1.23
CA SER A 39 9.87 48.71 0.82
C SER A 39 9.51 49.66 1.97
N SER A 40 8.74 49.17 2.95
CA SER A 40 8.32 49.93 4.15
C SER A 40 9.26 49.75 5.34
N ASP A 41 9.83 48.55 5.52
CA ASP A 41 10.75 48.24 6.60
C ASP A 41 11.83 47.26 6.12
N ALA A 42 13.03 47.77 5.83
CA ALA A 42 14.16 46.94 5.40
C ALA A 42 14.65 45.96 6.49
N HIS A 43 14.16 46.06 7.73
CA HIS A 43 14.46 45.13 8.83
C HIS A 43 13.43 44.00 8.96
N SER A 44 12.31 44.04 8.21
CA SER A 44 11.29 42.98 8.21
C SER A 44 11.62 41.80 7.27
N ALA A 45 12.88 41.67 6.85
CA ALA A 45 13.34 40.57 6.02
C ALA A 45 13.37 39.26 6.82
N GLY A 46 12.34 38.44 6.63
CA GLY A 46 12.21 37.10 7.22
C GLY A 46 11.75 36.06 6.20
N PRO A 47 11.59 34.78 6.61
CA PRO A 47 11.21 33.68 5.72
C PRO A 47 9.98 33.95 4.81
N PRO A 48 8.92 34.66 5.24
CA PRO A 48 7.79 35.00 4.37
C PRO A 48 8.14 35.94 3.19
N ALA A 49 9.21 36.75 3.31
CA ALA A 49 9.69 37.62 2.24
C ALA A 49 10.45 36.81 1.16
N ASP A 50 11.20 35.78 1.58
CA ASP A 50 11.83 34.82 0.66
C ASP A 50 10.78 34.01 -0.10
N VAL A 51 9.73 33.54 0.60
CA VAL A 51 8.60 32.82 -0.01
C VAL A 51 7.89 33.69 -1.06
N TYR A 52 7.67 34.98 -0.79
CA TYR A 52 7.11 35.90 -1.78
C TYR A 52 8.00 36.00 -3.02
N SER A 53 9.31 36.15 -2.82
CA SER A 53 10.27 36.28 -3.91
C SER A 53 10.32 35.02 -4.79
N LEU A 54 10.24 33.84 -4.16
CA LEU A 54 10.12 32.56 -4.87
C LEU A 54 8.77 32.45 -5.62
N GLY A 55 7.68 32.91 -5.03
CA GLY A 55 6.38 33.00 -5.68
C GLY A 55 6.41 33.87 -6.94
N GLN A 56 7.02 35.06 -6.88
CA GLN A 56 7.21 35.92 -8.06
C GLN A 56 8.12 35.29 -9.11
N LEU A 57 9.16 34.57 -8.69
CA LEU A 57 10.06 33.84 -9.59
C LEU A 57 9.32 32.75 -10.35
N ILE A 58 8.47 31.97 -9.67
CA ILE A 58 7.64 30.94 -10.29
C ILE A 58 6.61 31.59 -11.23
N GLY A 59 5.94 32.67 -10.79
CA GLY A 59 5.02 33.45 -11.62
C GLY A 59 5.68 33.95 -12.91
N TRP A 60 6.91 34.43 -12.83
CA TRP A 60 7.73 34.84 -13.99
C TRP A 60 8.09 33.64 -14.87
N ALA A 61 8.53 32.53 -14.29
CA ALA A 61 8.90 31.33 -15.04
C ALA A 61 7.73 30.75 -15.84
N VAL A 62 6.53 30.72 -15.23
CA VAL A 62 5.31 30.18 -15.83
C VAL A 62 4.72 31.14 -16.87
N THR A 63 4.63 32.44 -16.55
CA THR A 63 3.93 33.40 -17.42
C THR A 63 4.82 34.11 -18.42
N ARG A 64 6.15 34.06 -18.24
CA ARG A 64 7.17 34.79 -19.03
C ARG A 64 6.99 36.31 -19.06
N ARG A 65 6.19 36.87 -18.15
CA ARG A 65 5.99 38.32 -18.01
C ARG A 65 6.91 38.87 -16.94
N ASN A 66 7.39 40.10 -17.11
CA ASN A 66 8.21 40.76 -16.09
C ASN A 66 7.38 41.03 -14.83
N PRO A 67 7.89 40.70 -13.64
CA PRO A 67 7.19 41.00 -12.40
C PRO A 67 7.18 42.51 -12.15
N GLN A 68 6.08 42.99 -11.58
CA GLN A 68 5.93 44.38 -11.18
C GLN A 68 6.03 44.47 -9.65
N GLN A 69 6.59 45.58 -9.16
CA GLN A 69 6.74 45.78 -7.72
C GLN A 69 5.36 45.81 -7.05
N ASN A 70 5.22 45.07 -5.95
CA ASN A 70 3.99 44.96 -5.16
C ASN A 70 2.77 44.39 -5.90
N ILE A 71 2.96 43.80 -7.09
CA ILE A 71 1.89 43.19 -7.88
C ILE A 71 2.21 41.69 -8.05
N PRO A 72 1.38 40.80 -7.46
CA PRO A 72 1.48 39.36 -7.63
C PRO A 72 1.39 38.93 -9.10
N LEU A 73 2.39 38.18 -9.58
CA LEU A 73 2.43 37.66 -10.94
C LEU A 73 1.72 36.29 -11.05
N ILE A 74 0.42 36.27 -10.79
CA ILE A 74 -0.36 35.03 -10.74
C ILE A 74 -0.65 34.50 -12.17
N PRO A 75 -0.36 33.23 -12.48
CA PRO A 75 -0.77 32.58 -13.73
C PRO A 75 -2.28 32.56 -13.92
N ASN A 76 -2.76 32.63 -15.17
CA ASN A 76 -4.20 32.65 -15.47
C ASN A 76 -4.90 31.31 -15.13
N SER A 77 -4.20 30.19 -15.29
CA SER A 77 -4.70 28.83 -15.06
C SER A 77 -3.55 27.87 -14.72
N GLY A 78 -3.89 26.62 -14.42
CA GLY A 78 -2.93 25.56 -14.13
C GLY A 78 -2.54 25.44 -12.65
N PRO A 79 -1.83 24.37 -12.29
CA PRO A 79 -1.57 24.00 -10.89
C PRO A 79 -0.68 25.03 -10.17
N TRP A 80 0.20 25.71 -10.90
CA TRP A 80 1.02 26.81 -10.37
C TRP A 80 0.25 28.05 -9.94
N ARG A 81 -1.02 28.22 -10.35
CA ARG A 81 -1.82 29.39 -9.98
C ARG A 81 -2.04 29.48 -8.47
N ALA A 82 -2.37 28.36 -7.84
CA ALA A 82 -2.59 28.31 -6.39
C ALA A 82 -1.29 28.58 -5.63
N VAL A 83 -0.22 27.88 -5.99
CA VAL A 83 1.13 28.06 -5.41
C VAL A 83 1.57 29.53 -5.45
N VAL A 84 1.53 30.17 -6.62
CA VAL A 84 1.96 31.56 -6.77
C VAL A 84 1.04 32.50 -5.99
N ARG A 85 -0.28 32.29 -6.03
CA ARG A 85 -1.24 33.12 -5.27
C ARG A 85 -0.98 33.08 -3.77
N GLU A 86 -0.74 31.91 -3.20
CA GLU A 86 -0.50 31.74 -1.76
C GLU A 86 0.86 32.31 -1.34
N ALA A 87 1.91 32.10 -2.14
CA ALA A 87 3.24 32.62 -1.87
C ALA A 87 3.32 34.15 -1.95
N THR A 88 2.56 34.77 -2.86
CA THR A 88 2.62 36.21 -3.15
C THR A 88 1.52 37.05 -2.48
N ARG A 89 0.85 36.52 -1.44
CA ARG A 89 -0.15 37.30 -0.68
C ARG A 89 0.48 38.56 -0.08
N THR A 90 -0.22 39.70 -0.14
CA THR A 90 0.34 40.96 0.39
C THR A 90 0.65 40.90 1.89
N ASP A 91 -0.26 40.32 2.69
CA ASP A 91 -0.05 40.09 4.13
C ASP A 91 0.92 38.92 4.36
N PRO A 92 2.12 39.15 4.95
CA PRO A 92 3.11 38.11 5.21
C PRO A 92 2.59 36.98 6.09
N ARG A 93 1.61 37.24 6.98
CA ARG A 93 1.03 36.24 7.88
C ARG A 93 0.13 35.23 7.17
N ARG A 94 -0.27 35.54 5.94
CA ARG A 94 -1.11 34.65 5.11
C ARG A 94 -0.28 33.82 4.12
N ARG A 95 1.03 34.07 4.01
CA ARG A 95 1.94 33.25 3.21
C ARG A 95 2.36 32.01 4.02
N PRO A 96 2.85 30.95 3.36
CA PRO A 96 3.59 29.90 4.04
C PRO A 96 4.69 30.50 4.92
N THR A 97 4.65 30.19 6.21
CA THR A 97 5.53 30.80 7.23
C THR A 97 6.96 30.31 7.16
N THR A 98 7.20 29.19 6.47
CA THR A 98 8.50 28.55 6.28
C THR A 98 8.67 28.05 4.85
N VAL A 99 9.91 27.86 4.42
CA VAL A 99 10.22 27.21 3.13
C VAL A 99 9.68 25.78 3.08
N ARG A 100 9.64 25.05 4.20
CA ARG A 100 9.05 23.70 4.27
C ARG A 100 7.56 23.75 3.92
N ALA A 101 6.79 24.61 4.60
CA ALA A 101 5.36 24.77 4.30
C ALA A 101 5.10 25.20 2.86
N PHE A 102 6.03 25.95 2.25
CA PHE A 102 5.94 26.29 0.83
C PHE A 102 6.22 25.10 -0.09
N LEU A 103 7.19 24.25 0.23
CA LEU A 103 7.45 23.02 -0.53
C LEU A 103 6.30 22.02 -0.38
N ASP A 104 5.70 21.91 0.80
CA ASP A 104 4.53 21.05 1.03
C ASP A 104 3.33 21.50 0.18
N LEU A 105 3.11 22.82 0.06
CA LEU A 105 2.12 23.39 -0.84
C LEU A 105 2.43 23.08 -2.33
N ILE A 106 3.69 23.17 -2.74
CA ILE A 106 4.09 22.81 -4.11
C ILE A 106 3.79 21.34 -4.37
N ALA A 107 4.20 20.44 -3.48
CA ALA A 107 3.93 19.01 -3.62
C ALA A 107 2.42 18.73 -3.71
N GLN A 108 1.62 19.35 -2.84
CA GLN A 108 0.17 19.20 -2.84
C GLN A 108 -0.51 19.65 -4.14
N GLU A 109 -0.07 20.74 -4.75
CA GLU A 109 -0.72 21.33 -5.93
C GLU A 109 -0.16 20.81 -7.25
N ILE A 110 1.12 20.40 -7.28
CA ILE A 110 1.84 20.03 -8.50
C ILE A 110 1.96 18.52 -8.66
N ASP A 111 2.18 17.78 -7.57
CA ASP A 111 2.41 16.35 -7.67
C ASP A 111 1.08 15.64 -7.91
N THR A 112 1.02 14.81 -8.96
CA THR A 112 -0.10 13.90 -9.15
C THR A 112 -0.11 12.91 -7.98
N PRO A 113 -1.21 12.79 -7.22
CA PRO A 113 -1.28 11.79 -6.17
C PRO A 113 -1.06 10.40 -6.80
N PRO A 114 -0.27 9.53 -6.16
CA PRO A 114 -0.05 8.18 -6.67
C PRO A 114 -1.40 7.47 -6.79
N VAL A 115 -1.61 6.77 -7.90
CA VAL A 115 -2.83 5.98 -8.11
C VAL A 115 -2.86 4.89 -7.01
N PRO A 116 -3.93 4.81 -6.19
CA PRO A 116 -4.03 3.79 -5.14
C PRO A 116 -3.89 2.38 -5.73
N PRO A 117 -3.23 1.42 -5.04
CA PRO A 117 -3.04 0.07 -5.56
C PRO A 117 -4.35 -0.62 -5.94
N VAL A 118 -5.42 -0.46 -5.14
CA VAL A 118 -6.75 -1.00 -5.47
C VAL A 118 -7.27 -0.53 -6.84
N VAL A 119 -7.06 0.73 -7.22
CA VAL A 119 -7.51 1.27 -8.53
C VAL A 119 -6.68 0.69 -9.68
N GLN A 120 -5.38 0.48 -9.45
CA GLN A 120 -4.52 -0.20 -10.42
C GLN A 120 -4.97 -1.67 -10.57
N ALA A 121 -5.28 -2.34 -9.47
CA ALA A 121 -5.77 -3.72 -9.46
C ALA A 121 -7.12 -3.86 -10.17
N GLU A 122 -8.05 -2.92 -9.99
CA GLU A 122 -9.32 -2.87 -10.74
C GLU A 122 -9.09 -2.76 -12.25
N THR A 123 -8.15 -1.90 -12.66
CA THR A 123 -7.80 -1.74 -14.08
C THR A 123 -7.19 -3.04 -14.66
N LEU A 124 -6.35 -3.73 -13.88
CA LEU A 124 -5.77 -5.01 -14.25
C LEU A 124 -6.81 -6.13 -14.29
N ARG A 125 -7.76 -6.16 -13.36
CA ARG A 125 -8.91 -7.08 -13.39
C ARG A 125 -9.74 -6.88 -14.65
N ASP A 126 -10.04 -5.64 -15.01
CA ASP A 126 -10.83 -5.34 -16.19
C ASP A 126 -10.07 -5.73 -17.48
N SER A 127 -8.75 -5.55 -17.49
CA SER A 127 -7.86 -6.01 -18.57
C SER A 127 -7.79 -7.54 -18.65
N LEU A 128 -7.74 -8.22 -17.51
CA LEU A 128 -7.81 -9.68 -17.41
C LEU A 128 -9.11 -10.20 -18.01
N ASN A 129 -10.25 -9.59 -17.65
CA ASN A 129 -11.56 -9.92 -18.19
C ASN A 129 -11.66 -9.65 -19.70
N ALA A 130 -10.90 -8.68 -20.22
CA ALA A 130 -10.77 -8.42 -21.64
C ALA A 130 -9.80 -9.38 -22.37
N GLY A 131 -9.14 -10.30 -21.65
CA GLY A 131 -8.24 -11.30 -22.21
C GLY A 131 -6.80 -10.83 -22.42
N ALA A 132 -6.36 -9.77 -21.73
CA ALA A 132 -4.97 -9.33 -21.78
C ALA A 132 -4.02 -10.37 -21.17
N ALA A 133 -3.02 -10.82 -21.94
CA ALA A 133 -2.16 -11.94 -21.56
C ALA A 133 -1.24 -11.67 -20.36
N ASN A 134 -0.83 -10.42 -20.16
CA ASN A 134 0.07 -9.98 -19.07
C ASN A 134 -0.67 -9.60 -17.78
N ALA A 135 -2.00 -9.41 -17.83
CA ALA A 135 -2.77 -8.96 -16.67
C ALA A 135 -2.65 -9.87 -15.43
N PRO A 136 -2.62 -11.23 -15.55
CA PRO A 136 -2.41 -12.08 -14.38
C PRO A 136 -1.07 -11.82 -13.68
N GLU A 137 0.01 -11.70 -14.45
CA GLU A 137 1.36 -11.50 -13.91
C GLU A 137 1.50 -10.14 -13.24
N GLU A 138 1.01 -9.08 -13.90
CA GLU A 138 1.04 -7.73 -13.34
C GLU A 138 0.20 -7.63 -12.06
N LEU A 139 -0.94 -8.34 -11.99
CA LEU A 139 -1.76 -8.34 -10.80
C LEU A 139 -1.11 -9.08 -9.63
N VAL A 140 -0.45 -10.22 -9.89
CA VAL A 140 0.33 -10.95 -8.86
C VAL A 140 1.50 -10.09 -8.36
N VAL A 141 2.20 -9.40 -9.26
CA VAL A 141 3.29 -8.48 -8.88
C VAL A 141 2.77 -7.33 -8.03
N LEU A 142 1.65 -6.72 -8.41
CA LEU A 142 1.05 -5.62 -7.67
C LEU A 142 0.59 -6.08 -6.27
N ALA A 143 -0.10 -7.22 -6.18
CA ALA A 143 -0.58 -7.77 -4.91
C ALA A 143 0.55 -8.07 -3.94
N ALA A 144 1.62 -8.73 -4.41
CA ALA A 144 2.78 -9.05 -3.59
C ALA A 144 3.57 -7.80 -3.15
N ALA A 145 3.50 -6.70 -3.90
CA ALA A 145 4.13 -5.43 -3.53
C ALA A 145 3.35 -4.65 -2.46
N HIS A 146 2.08 -5.00 -2.23
CA HIS A 146 1.16 -4.32 -1.31
C HIS A 146 0.42 -5.31 -0.40
N PRO A 147 1.13 -6.12 0.42
CA PRO A 147 0.53 -7.18 1.23
C PRO A 147 -0.36 -6.67 2.37
N ASP A 148 -0.40 -5.36 2.61
CA ASP A 148 -1.19 -4.68 3.64
C ASP A 148 -2.43 -3.96 3.08
N ASP A 149 -2.65 -3.97 1.76
CA ASP A 149 -3.80 -3.30 1.13
C ASP A 149 -5.07 -4.18 1.17
N ALA A 150 -5.83 -4.05 2.25
CA ALA A 150 -7.06 -4.83 2.45
C ALA A 150 -8.09 -4.69 1.32
N ALA A 151 -8.19 -3.51 0.69
CA ALA A 151 -9.13 -3.24 -0.39
C ALA A 151 -8.70 -3.96 -1.67
N LEU A 152 -7.40 -3.93 -2.02
CA LEU A 152 -6.86 -4.70 -3.14
C LEU A 152 -7.21 -6.20 -3.01
N TYR A 153 -7.01 -6.76 -1.82
CA TYR A 153 -7.25 -8.19 -1.59
C TYR A 153 -8.75 -8.54 -1.57
N CYS A 154 -9.54 -7.84 -0.76
CA CYS A 154 -10.93 -8.21 -0.50
C CYS A 154 -11.90 -7.74 -1.60
N ASP A 155 -11.66 -6.58 -2.21
CA ASP A 155 -12.56 -6.01 -3.21
C ASP A 155 -12.17 -6.38 -4.65
N VAL A 156 -10.90 -6.74 -4.89
CA VAL A 156 -10.42 -7.07 -6.25
C VAL A 156 -10.00 -8.54 -6.36
N LEU A 157 -8.95 -8.98 -5.65
CA LEU A 157 -8.40 -10.33 -5.81
C LEU A 157 -9.42 -11.43 -5.50
N LEU A 158 -10.18 -11.27 -4.41
CA LEU A 158 -11.19 -12.25 -4.00
C LEU A 158 -12.33 -12.40 -5.02
N ASN A 159 -12.55 -11.38 -5.85
CA ASN A 159 -13.58 -11.36 -6.88
C ASN A 159 -13.06 -11.81 -8.26
N ILE A 160 -11.80 -12.26 -8.35
CA ILE A 160 -11.23 -12.86 -9.55
C ILE A 160 -11.24 -14.38 -9.41
N ASP A 161 -11.57 -15.07 -10.51
CA ASP A 161 -11.43 -16.52 -10.57
C ASP A 161 -9.95 -16.91 -10.36
N PRO A 162 -9.61 -17.61 -9.26
CA PRO A 162 -8.22 -17.98 -8.97
C PRO A 162 -7.57 -18.75 -10.13
N GLU A 163 -8.33 -19.54 -10.89
CA GLU A 163 -7.81 -20.32 -12.02
C GLU A 163 -7.13 -19.43 -13.08
N ALA A 164 -7.60 -18.18 -13.25
CA ALA A 164 -6.99 -17.22 -14.17
C ALA A 164 -5.61 -16.74 -13.71
N LEU A 165 -5.32 -16.79 -12.40
CA LEU A 165 -4.07 -16.34 -11.80
C LEU A 165 -3.08 -17.47 -11.56
N ILE A 166 -3.52 -18.74 -11.57
CA ILE A 166 -2.68 -19.90 -11.29
C ILE A 166 -1.38 -19.93 -12.11
N PRO A 167 -1.38 -19.70 -13.45
CA PRO A 167 -0.14 -19.72 -14.21
C PRO A 167 0.91 -18.71 -13.69
N ALA A 168 0.46 -17.51 -13.29
CA ALA A 168 1.33 -16.47 -12.74
C ALA A 168 1.80 -16.81 -11.32
N LEU A 169 0.90 -17.29 -10.46
CA LEU A 169 1.22 -17.70 -9.09
C LEU A 169 2.23 -18.87 -9.06
N MET A 170 2.06 -19.87 -9.94
CA MET A 170 2.95 -21.03 -10.00
C MET A 170 4.33 -20.70 -10.58
N ALA A 171 4.43 -19.63 -11.40
CA ALA A 171 5.69 -19.19 -12.01
C ALA A 171 6.62 -18.50 -11.00
N ASP A 172 6.08 -17.90 -9.93
CA ASP A 172 6.84 -17.22 -8.88
C ASP A 172 6.33 -17.58 -7.47
N PRO A 173 6.75 -18.75 -6.94
CA PRO A 173 6.27 -19.25 -5.64
C PRO A 173 6.53 -18.29 -4.45
N PRO A 174 7.70 -17.62 -4.34
CA PRO A 174 7.91 -16.62 -3.30
C PRO A 174 6.84 -15.51 -3.29
N ARG A 175 6.48 -14.95 -4.44
CA ARG A 175 5.40 -13.94 -4.51
C ARG A 175 4.03 -14.53 -4.20
N ALA A 176 3.76 -15.74 -4.68
CA ALA A 176 2.51 -16.42 -4.36
C ALA A 176 2.35 -16.65 -2.84
N ILE A 177 3.44 -16.98 -2.14
CA ILE A 177 3.46 -17.15 -0.68
C ILE A 177 3.06 -15.87 0.04
N GLU A 178 3.58 -14.70 -0.38
CA GLU A 178 3.18 -13.41 0.21
C GLU A 178 1.67 -13.18 0.08
N ILE A 179 1.11 -13.49 -1.09
CA ILE A 179 -0.32 -13.29 -1.37
C ILE A 179 -1.19 -14.24 -0.54
N VAL A 180 -0.86 -15.54 -0.48
CA VAL A 180 -1.67 -16.53 0.27
C VAL A 180 -1.60 -16.31 1.79
N ARG A 181 -0.56 -15.64 2.30
CA ARG A 181 -0.45 -15.23 3.71
C ARG A 181 -1.25 -13.97 4.00
N ALA A 182 -1.14 -12.97 3.13
CA ALA A 182 -1.85 -11.70 3.30
C ALA A 182 -3.37 -11.87 3.23
N MET A 183 -3.87 -12.70 2.30
CA MET A 183 -5.31 -12.86 2.06
C MET A 183 -6.13 -13.25 3.30
N PRO A 184 -5.78 -14.31 4.07
CA PRO A 184 -6.52 -14.65 5.29
C PRO A 184 -6.32 -13.64 6.43
N GLU A 185 -5.21 -12.91 6.48
CA GLU A 185 -4.93 -11.91 7.53
C GLU A 185 -5.72 -10.61 7.32
N LEU A 186 -5.94 -10.22 6.06
CA LEU A 186 -6.62 -8.96 5.70
C LEU A 186 -8.15 -9.07 5.76
N LEU A 187 -8.70 -10.28 5.71
CA LEU A 187 -10.14 -10.47 5.77
C LEU A 187 -10.69 -10.00 7.13
N GLY A 188 -11.65 -9.07 7.11
CA GLY A 188 -12.24 -8.51 8.33
C GLY A 188 -11.58 -7.24 8.88
N THR A 189 -10.46 -6.80 8.30
CA THR A 189 -9.67 -5.68 8.84
C THR A 189 -10.28 -4.31 8.54
N HIS A 190 -10.90 -4.15 7.37
CA HIS A 190 -11.48 -2.87 6.92
C HIS A 190 -13.02 -2.86 6.92
N ARG A 191 -13.66 -4.03 7.00
CA ARG A 191 -15.11 -4.20 7.19
C ARG A 191 -15.42 -5.51 7.93
N PRO A 192 -16.59 -5.66 8.57
CA PRO A 192 -16.99 -6.93 9.16
C PRO A 192 -16.99 -8.06 8.14
N THR A 193 -16.53 -9.25 8.54
CA THR A 193 -16.50 -10.43 7.68
C THR A 193 -17.89 -10.99 7.44
N GLU A 194 -18.16 -11.33 6.17
CA GLU A 194 -19.37 -12.03 5.78
C GLU A 194 -19.08 -13.52 5.49
N ARG A 195 -20.07 -14.38 5.78
CA ARG A 195 -19.92 -15.84 5.57
C ARG A 195 -19.52 -16.20 4.13
N GLY A 196 -20.02 -15.46 3.14
CA GLY A 196 -19.69 -15.67 1.73
C GLY A 196 -18.26 -15.29 1.37
N GLU A 197 -17.70 -14.25 2.00
CA GLU A 197 -16.29 -13.87 1.79
C GLU A 197 -15.35 -14.91 2.40
N VAL A 198 -15.71 -15.47 3.56
CA VAL A 198 -14.96 -16.56 4.18
C VAL A 198 -14.97 -17.79 3.27
N ASP A 199 -16.11 -18.17 2.70
CA ASP A 199 -16.21 -19.24 1.69
C ASP A 199 -15.29 -18.96 0.49
N ALA A 200 -15.33 -17.74 -0.04
CA ALA A 200 -14.51 -17.33 -1.17
C ALA A 200 -13.01 -17.42 -0.86
N VAL A 201 -12.56 -16.96 0.32
CA VAL A 201 -11.14 -17.02 0.70
C VAL A 201 -10.67 -18.46 0.84
N ILE A 202 -11.45 -19.32 1.50
CA ILE A 202 -11.09 -20.74 1.66
C ILE A 202 -11.00 -21.41 0.28
N LEU A 203 -11.96 -21.18 -0.62
CA LEU A 203 -11.96 -21.75 -1.96
C LEU A 203 -10.84 -21.20 -2.86
N TRP A 204 -10.48 -19.92 -2.71
CA TRP A 204 -9.38 -19.30 -3.42
C TRP A 204 -8.05 -19.95 -3.01
N LEU A 205 -7.77 -20.02 -1.71
CA LEU A 205 -6.58 -20.67 -1.16
C LEU A 205 -6.54 -22.17 -1.49
N PHE A 206 -7.68 -22.86 -1.42
CA PHE A 206 -7.81 -24.26 -1.83
C PHE A 206 -7.46 -24.48 -3.31
N THR A 207 -7.84 -23.55 -4.20
CA THR A 207 -7.48 -23.64 -5.62
C THR A 207 -5.96 -23.56 -5.80
N VAL A 208 -5.29 -22.63 -5.12
CA VAL A 208 -3.82 -22.53 -5.12
C VAL A 208 -3.18 -23.80 -4.54
N ALA A 209 -3.68 -24.29 -3.40
CA ALA A 209 -3.19 -25.51 -2.75
C ALA A 209 -3.24 -26.73 -3.69
N ARG A 210 -4.35 -26.92 -4.42
CA ARG A 210 -4.50 -28.04 -5.35
C ARG A 210 -3.44 -28.01 -6.46
N HIS A 211 -3.16 -26.83 -7.02
CA HIS A 211 -2.15 -26.67 -8.06
C HIS A 211 -0.74 -26.83 -7.50
N ALA A 212 -0.44 -26.24 -6.34
CA ALA A 212 0.84 -26.41 -5.64
C ALA A 212 1.12 -27.89 -5.30
N ALA A 213 0.11 -28.66 -4.90
CA ALA A 213 0.26 -30.10 -4.70
C ALA A 213 0.60 -30.84 -6.00
N SER A 214 -0.04 -30.48 -7.12
CA SER A 214 0.20 -31.11 -8.42
C SER A 214 1.59 -30.80 -9.02
N THR A 215 2.16 -29.65 -8.66
CA THR A 215 3.49 -29.19 -9.10
C THR A 215 4.58 -29.44 -8.06
N ALA A 216 4.27 -30.14 -6.96
CA ALA A 216 5.18 -30.43 -5.84
C ALA A 216 5.80 -29.18 -5.18
N GLN A 217 5.10 -28.03 -5.21
CA GLN A 217 5.49 -26.82 -4.50
C GLN A 217 5.00 -26.88 -3.04
N LEU A 218 5.70 -27.67 -2.21
CA LEU A 218 5.24 -28.03 -0.87
C LEU A 218 5.05 -26.83 0.08
N HIS A 219 5.94 -25.84 0.03
CA HIS A 219 5.80 -24.66 0.90
C HIS A 219 4.55 -23.83 0.55
N LEU A 220 4.31 -23.58 -0.74
CA LEU A 220 3.09 -22.87 -1.17
C LEU A 220 1.81 -23.66 -0.82
N LEU A 221 1.86 -25.00 -0.94
CA LEU A 221 0.78 -25.88 -0.50
C LEU A 221 0.50 -25.73 1.00
N GLU A 222 1.53 -25.75 1.84
CA GLU A 222 1.41 -25.62 3.30
C GLU A 222 0.81 -24.27 3.70
N GLU A 223 1.30 -23.17 3.15
CA GLU A 223 0.80 -21.82 3.44
C GLU A 223 -0.67 -21.66 3.01
N SER A 224 -1.00 -22.16 1.81
CA SER A 224 -2.38 -22.12 1.31
C SER A 224 -3.33 -22.93 2.18
N CYS A 225 -2.92 -24.13 2.61
CA CYS A 225 -3.71 -24.97 3.51
C CYS A 225 -3.86 -24.34 4.90
N ASN A 226 -2.80 -23.74 5.46
CA ASN A 226 -2.86 -23.10 6.77
C ASN A 226 -3.86 -21.94 6.80
N GLY A 227 -3.85 -21.07 5.78
CA GLY A 227 -4.83 -19.98 5.67
C GLY A 227 -6.27 -20.50 5.53
N ALA A 228 -6.48 -21.49 4.65
CA ALA A 228 -7.79 -22.08 4.42
C ALA A 228 -8.36 -22.78 5.67
N PHE A 229 -7.54 -23.57 6.37
CA PHE A 229 -7.97 -24.33 7.53
C PHE A 229 -8.19 -23.46 8.77
N THR A 230 -7.45 -22.36 8.90
CA THR A 230 -7.70 -21.35 9.97
C THR A 230 -9.13 -20.81 9.87
N TRP A 231 -9.56 -20.42 8.66
CA TRP A 231 -10.89 -19.87 8.47
C TRP A 231 -12.00 -20.92 8.58
N ASP A 232 -11.79 -22.15 8.08
CA ASP A 232 -12.76 -23.24 8.27
C ASP A 232 -12.94 -23.61 9.74
N ALA A 233 -11.86 -23.68 10.52
CA ALA A 233 -11.91 -23.94 11.96
C ALA A 233 -12.76 -22.90 12.73
N LEU A 234 -12.72 -21.64 12.29
CA LEU A 234 -13.42 -20.54 12.94
C LEU A 234 -14.90 -20.43 12.54
N TRP A 235 -15.24 -20.77 11.30
CA TRP A 235 -16.58 -20.47 10.74
C TRP A 235 -17.43 -21.69 10.41
N ASP A 236 -16.85 -22.89 10.39
CA ASP A 236 -17.47 -24.15 9.97
C ASP A 236 -18.20 -24.00 8.62
N GLN A 237 -17.44 -24.12 7.54
CA GLN A 237 -17.88 -23.78 6.20
C GLN A 237 -18.08 -25.02 5.33
N TRP A 238 -19.34 -25.46 5.22
CA TRP A 238 -19.67 -26.72 4.54
C TRP A 238 -19.36 -26.71 3.05
N THR A 239 -19.55 -25.57 2.36
CA THR A 239 -19.30 -25.45 0.92
C THR A 239 -17.82 -25.74 0.56
N PRO A 240 -16.83 -25.10 1.20
CA PRO A 240 -15.43 -25.50 1.07
C PRO A 240 -15.14 -26.95 1.50
N GLN A 241 -15.67 -27.39 2.64
CA GLN A 241 -15.43 -28.75 3.15
C GLN A 241 -15.85 -29.83 2.13
N ASP A 242 -16.96 -29.63 1.42
CA ASP A 242 -17.45 -30.56 0.39
C ASP A 242 -16.53 -30.63 -0.84
N LYS A 243 -15.72 -29.59 -1.10
CA LYS A 243 -14.70 -29.58 -2.16
C LYS A 243 -13.37 -30.15 -1.69
N ILE A 244 -12.97 -29.85 -0.46
CA ILE A 244 -11.72 -30.31 0.14
C ILE A 244 -11.75 -31.81 0.41
N ARG A 245 -12.85 -32.35 0.93
CA ARG A 245 -12.95 -33.76 1.35
C ARG A 245 -12.65 -34.76 0.21
N PRO A 246 -13.23 -34.64 -1.00
CA PRO A 246 -12.84 -35.50 -2.13
C PRO A 246 -11.37 -35.33 -2.54
N TRP A 247 -10.84 -34.12 -2.51
CA TRP A 247 -9.45 -33.85 -2.86
C TRP A 247 -8.46 -34.53 -1.89
N LEU A 248 -8.74 -34.51 -0.58
CA LEU A 248 -7.91 -35.19 0.43
C LEU A 248 -7.73 -36.70 0.12
N ARG A 249 -8.72 -37.34 -0.52
CA ARG A 249 -8.63 -38.76 -0.93
C ARG A 249 -7.66 -39.00 -2.08
N THR A 250 -7.31 -37.96 -2.84
CA THR A 250 -6.42 -38.03 -4.00
C THR A 250 -4.96 -37.82 -3.63
N LEU A 251 -4.68 -37.24 -2.46
CA LEU A 251 -3.33 -36.90 -2.04
C LEU A 251 -2.54 -38.15 -1.63
N THR A 252 -1.29 -38.19 -2.06
CA THR A 252 -0.30 -39.22 -1.71
C THR A 252 1.08 -38.57 -1.54
N GLY A 253 2.06 -39.30 -1.00
CA GLY A 253 3.46 -38.84 -0.96
C GLY A 253 3.65 -37.56 -0.15
N ASP A 254 4.58 -36.70 -0.55
CA ASP A 254 4.94 -35.52 0.25
C ASP A 254 3.79 -34.53 0.39
N ALA A 255 2.97 -34.35 -0.65
CA ALA A 255 1.77 -33.51 -0.59
C ALA A 255 0.78 -33.96 0.50
N ALA A 256 0.54 -35.28 0.62
CA ALA A 256 -0.29 -35.81 1.72
C ALA A 256 0.37 -35.58 3.09
N GLY A 257 1.71 -35.62 3.16
CA GLY A 257 2.45 -35.32 4.37
C GLY A 257 2.28 -33.87 4.82
N SER A 258 2.46 -32.92 3.91
CA SER A 258 2.30 -31.48 4.13
C SER A 258 0.87 -31.12 4.56
N VAL A 259 -0.14 -31.60 3.83
CA VAL A 259 -1.55 -31.32 4.18
C VAL A 259 -1.93 -31.98 5.51
N ALA A 260 -1.41 -33.17 5.81
CA ALA A 260 -1.60 -33.78 7.13
C ALA A 260 -0.93 -32.98 8.25
N GLY A 261 0.20 -32.33 7.99
CA GLY A 261 0.83 -31.36 8.90
C GLY A 261 -0.13 -30.23 9.23
N ALA A 262 -0.60 -29.51 8.21
CA ALA A 262 -1.55 -28.42 8.37
C ALA A 262 -2.82 -28.86 9.12
N LEU A 263 -3.40 -30.02 8.80
CA LEU A 263 -4.58 -30.53 9.53
C LEU A 263 -4.31 -30.77 11.03
N ARG A 264 -3.10 -31.21 11.41
CA ARG A 264 -2.77 -31.38 12.85
C ARG A 264 -2.65 -30.05 13.58
N ASP A 265 -2.17 -29.02 12.90
CA ASP A 265 -2.06 -27.66 13.45
C ASP A 265 -3.45 -27.00 13.58
N HIS A 266 -4.45 -27.49 12.83
CA HIS A 266 -5.83 -27.00 12.82
C HIS A 266 -6.85 -28.09 13.24
N PRO A 267 -6.84 -28.54 14.52
CA PRO A 267 -7.63 -29.69 14.96
C PRO A 267 -9.14 -29.51 14.85
N ASP A 268 -9.66 -28.28 14.97
CA ASP A 268 -11.09 -28.01 14.83
C ASP A 268 -11.54 -28.20 13.37
N CYS A 269 -10.77 -27.71 12.40
CA CYS A 269 -10.96 -28.01 10.97
C CYS A 269 -10.82 -29.51 10.67
N ALA A 270 -9.81 -30.18 11.24
CA ALA A 270 -9.58 -31.60 11.00
C ALA A 270 -10.77 -32.50 11.40
N ARG A 271 -11.53 -32.13 12.43
CA ARG A 271 -12.74 -32.87 12.86
C ARG A 271 -13.82 -32.93 11.78
N HIS A 272 -13.92 -31.90 10.94
CA HIS A 272 -14.89 -31.86 9.82
C HIS A 272 -14.61 -32.94 8.75
N PHE A 273 -13.40 -33.50 8.76
CA PHE A 273 -12.95 -34.57 7.86
C PHE A 273 -12.79 -35.93 8.54
N SER A 274 -13.28 -36.09 9.78
CA SER A 274 -13.17 -37.33 10.57
C SER A 274 -13.71 -38.58 9.87
N SER A 275 -14.65 -38.42 8.93
CA SER A 275 -15.13 -39.54 8.09
C SER A 275 -14.03 -40.25 7.31
N LEU A 276 -12.92 -39.56 7.00
CA LEU A 276 -11.79 -40.11 6.25
C LEU A 276 -10.88 -41.01 7.10
N ALA A 277 -10.95 -40.95 8.43
CA ALA A 277 -10.04 -41.67 9.33
C ALA A 277 -10.02 -43.20 9.08
N ASN A 278 -11.16 -43.76 8.70
CA ASN A 278 -11.35 -45.20 8.47
C ASN A 278 -11.26 -45.61 6.99
N GLU A 279 -11.03 -44.67 6.06
CA GLU A 279 -10.99 -44.97 4.63
C GLU A 279 -9.60 -45.48 4.20
N LEU A 280 -9.42 -46.81 4.10
CA LEU A 280 -8.12 -47.45 3.80
C LEU A 280 -7.37 -46.94 2.56
N ARG A 281 -8.07 -46.33 1.59
CA ARG A 281 -7.47 -45.76 0.37
C ARG A 281 -6.85 -44.37 0.59
N VAL A 282 -7.18 -43.69 1.69
CA VAL A 282 -6.63 -42.39 2.05
C VAL A 282 -5.25 -42.58 2.67
N ASP A 283 -4.31 -41.68 2.34
CA ASP A 283 -2.96 -41.69 2.91
C ASP A 283 -3.03 -41.77 4.45
N HIS A 284 -2.25 -42.68 5.02
CA HIS A 284 -2.24 -42.94 6.45
C HIS A 284 -1.95 -41.70 7.31
N ARG A 285 -1.17 -40.73 6.80
CA ARG A 285 -0.87 -39.48 7.51
C ARG A 285 -2.09 -38.57 7.60
N ILE A 286 -2.87 -38.49 6.53
CA ILE A 286 -4.15 -37.75 6.51
C ILE A 286 -5.14 -38.44 7.45
N ARG A 287 -5.28 -39.77 7.38
CA ARG A 287 -6.15 -40.53 8.30
C ARG A 287 -5.79 -40.27 9.76
N SER A 288 -4.50 -40.29 10.07
CA SER A 288 -4.00 -40.00 11.41
C SER A 288 -4.32 -38.57 11.85
N ALA A 289 -4.18 -37.58 10.98
CA ALA A 289 -4.43 -36.17 11.29
C ALA A 289 -5.91 -35.85 11.57
N VAL A 290 -6.84 -36.53 10.90
CA VAL A 290 -8.30 -36.31 11.06
C VAL A 290 -8.96 -37.27 12.06
N SER A 291 -8.18 -38.16 12.66
CA SER A 291 -8.69 -39.07 13.69
C SER A 291 -9.01 -38.30 14.96
N PRO A 292 -10.15 -38.56 15.62
CA PRO A 292 -10.44 -37.95 16.90
C PRO A 292 -9.37 -38.34 17.94
N PRO A 293 -9.01 -37.44 18.86
CA PRO A 293 -8.08 -37.76 19.94
C PRO A 293 -8.62 -38.96 20.74
N SER A 294 -7.74 -39.91 21.06
CA SER A 294 -8.14 -41.09 21.83
C SER A 294 -8.65 -40.65 23.21
N PRO A 295 -9.78 -41.23 23.70
CA PRO A 295 -10.41 -40.84 24.94
C PRO A 295 -9.51 -40.98 26.19
N ASP A 296 -8.44 -41.76 26.10
CA ASP A 296 -7.49 -41.98 27.21
C ASP A 296 -6.54 -40.81 27.50
N SER A 297 -6.58 -39.73 26.71
CA SER A 297 -5.70 -38.56 26.89
C SER A 297 -6.26 -37.44 27.78
N ALA A 298 -7.55 -37.49 28.14
CA ALA A 298 -8.21 -36.45 28.95
C ALA A 298 -8.30 -36.80 30.46
N GLY A 299 -7.72 -37.92 30.90
CA GLY A 299 -7.93 -38.51 32.23
C GLY A 299 -6.79 -38.38 33.22
N THR A 300 -6.05 -37.25 33.28
CA THR A 300 -5.05 -37.03 34.36
C THR A 300 -4.89 -35.55 34.71
N ALA A 301 -5.92 -34.99 35.34
CA ALA A 301 -5.80 -33.84 36.24
C ALA A 301 -6.88 -34.04 37.31
N GLY A 302 -6.61 -34.75 38.40
CA GLY A 302 -5.71 -34.29 39.45
C GLY A 302 -6.56 -33.70 40.58
N SER A 303 -7.35 -34.56 41.25
CA SER A 303 -7.82 -34.29 42.60
C SER A 303 -6.66 -34.55 43.56
N THR A 304 -6.18 -33.50 44.21
CA THR A 304 -5.65 -33.43 45.60
C THR A 304 -5.36 -31.97 45.91
#